data_AF-A0AAU7HV85-F1
#
_entry.id   AF-A0AAU7HV85-F1
#
_cell.length_a   1.000
_cell.length_b   1.000
_cell.length_c   1.000
_cell.angle_alpha   90.00
_cell.angle_beta   90.00
_cell.angle_gamma   90.00
#
_symmetry.space_group_name_H-M   'P 1'
#
loop_
_entity.id
_entity.type
_entity.pdbx_description
1 polymer ?
#
loop_
_entity_poly.entity_id
_entity_poly.type
_entity_poly.pdbx_seq_one_letter_code
_entity_poly.pdbx_strand_id
1 'polypeptide(L)'
;MNKVTEHDTREHLLATGELLCMQRGFTGMGLSELLKTAEVPKGSFYHYFRSKEAFGVAMLERHYAAYHQRLATHFDTGAGNYRDRILAYYQETLNQFSQHGIISGCLTVKLSAEVCDLSEDMRTAMDKGARHIIALLAQALEKGRGNHCLSFVGEPLQQAQVLYALWLGANLQAKISRSATPLENALAHVKTIITTPAV
;
A
#
# COMPACT_ATOMS: atom_id res chain seq x y z
N MET A 1 6.01 12.31 -33.45
CA MET A 1 6.88 11.89 -32.34
C MET A 1 6.69 12.89 -31.20
N ASN A 2 5.91 12.53 -30.18
CA ASN A 2 5.79 13.38 -29.00
C ASN A 2 7.10 13.31 -28.22
N LYS A 3 7.71 14.46 -27.93
CA LYS A 3 8.84 14.56 -27.00
C LYS A 3 8.33 14.17 -25.62
N VAL A 4 8.63 12.94 -25.20
CA VAL A 4 8.53 12.51 -23.81
C VAL A 4 9.44 13.46 -23.02
N THR A 5 8.89 14.20 -22.06
CA THR A 5 9.67 15.15 -21.28
C THR A 5 10.57 14.41 -20.27
N GLU A 6 11.57 15.08 -19.70
CA GLU A 6 12.45 14.48 -18.69
C GLU A 6 11.67 13.95 -17.47
N HIS A 7 10.58 14.65 -17.11
CA HIS A 7 9.68 14.23 -16.04
C HIS A 7 8.93 12.94 -16.40
N ASP A 8 8.44 12.84 -17.64
CA ASP A 8 7.73 11.66 -18.13
C ASP A 8 8.62 10.41 -18.14
N THR A 9 9.91 10.57 -18.47
CA THR A 9 10.85 9.42 -18.51
C THR A 9 11.15 8.90 -17.11
N ARG A 10 11.36 9.79 -16.13
CA ARG A 10 11.57 9.40 -14.72
C ARG A 10 10.37 8.65 -14.17
N GLU A 11 9.16 9.18 -14.37
CA GLU A 11 7.93 8.54 -13.92
C GLU A 11 7.66 7.22 -14.65
N HIS A 12 7.97 7.14 -15.95
CA HIS A 12 7.85 5.91 -16.72
C HIS A 12 8.77 4.80 -16.18
N LEU A 13 10.02 5.13 -15.84
CA LEU A 13 10.94 4.19 -15.19
C LEU A 13 10.39 3.68 -13.85
N LEU A 14 9.87 4.59 -13.00
CA LEU A 14 9.33 4.23 -11.70
C LEU A 14 8.08 3.34 -11.83
N ALA A 15 7.15 3.70 -12.72
CA ALA A 15 5.95 2.91 -12.98
C ALA A 15 6.30 1.50 -13.52
N THR A 16 7.27 1.42 -14.44
CA THR A 16 7.71 0.15 -15.01
C THR A 16 8.38 -0.73 -13.95
N GLY A 17 9.24 -0.16 -13.11
CA GLY A 17 9.88 -0.91 -12.03
C GLY A 17 8.90 -1.37 -10.96
N GLU A 18 7.88 -0.58 -10.64
CA GLU A 18 6.84 -1.00 -9.70
C GLU A 18 6.09 -2.24 -10.21
N LEU A 19 5.71 -2.26 -11.49
CA LEU A 19 5.07 -3.40 -12.15
C LEU A 19 5.95 -4.65 -12.12
N LEU A 20 7.23 -4.51 -12.47
CA LEU A 20 8.19 -5.62 -12.43
C LEU A 20 8.44 -6.12 -11.01
N CYS A 21 8.54 -5.23 -10.02
CA CYS A 21 8.70 -5.58 -8.61
C CYS A 21 7.50 -6.35 -8.07
N MET A 22 6.28 -5.99 -8.46
CA MET A 22 5.08 -6.76 -8.08
C MET A 22 5.14 -8.21 -8.56
N GLN A 23 5.69 -8.42 -9.77
CA GLN A 23 5.84 -9.76 -10.34
C GLN A 23 7.00 -10.53 -9.68
N ARG A 24 8.19 -9.94 -9.63
CA ARG A 24 9.45 -10.67 -9.37
C ARG A 24 10.18 -10.31 -8.08
N GLY A 25 9.68 -9.33 -7.33
CA GLY A 25 10.44 -8.73 -6.22
C GLY A 25 11.49 -7.73 -6.71
N PHE A 26 12.04 -6.97 -5.79
CA PHE A 26 13.01 -5.91 -6.09
C PHE A 26 14.40 -6.46 -6.41
N THR A 27 14.86 -7.48 -5.69
CA THR A 27 16.14 -8.18 -5.97
C THR A 27 16.05 -8.93 -7.29
N GLY A 28 14.93 -9.61 -7.54
CA GLY A 28 14.66 -10.34 -8.78
C GLY A 28 14.52 -9.46 -10.03
N MET A 29 14.12 -8.19 -9.87
CA MET A 29 14.07 -7.23 -10.98
C MET A 29 15.48 -6.76 -11.37
N GLY A 30 16.02 -7.28 -12.48
CA GLY A 30 17.32 -6.84 -12.99
C GLY A 30 17.27 -5.44 -13.63
N LEU A 31 18.34 -4.65 -13.48
CA LEU A 31 18.42 -3.31 -14.11
C LEU A 31 18.31 -3.41 -15.63
N SER A 32 19.01 -4.35 -16.27
CA SER A 32 18.93 -4.54 -17.72
C SER A 32 17.52 -4.88 -18.21
N GLU A 33 16.76 -5.65 -17.43
CA GLU A 33 15.37 -5.99 -17.74
C GLU A 33 14.46 -4.76 -17.60
N LEU A 34 14.61 -3.99 -16.52
CA LEU A 34 13.88 -2.74 -16.32
C LEU A 34 14.07 -1.80 -17.52
N LEU A 35 15.32 -1.58 -17.93
CA LEU A 35 15.66 -0.68 -19.04
C LEU A 35 15.12 -1.18 -20.37
N LYS A 36 15.20 -2.49 -20.61
CA LYS A 36 14.63 -3.11 -21.81
C LYS A 36 13.11 -2.97 -21.85
N THR A 37 12.44 -3.16 -20.71
CA THR A 37 10.98 -3.09 -20.60
C THR A 37 10.47 -1.66 -20.72
N ALA A 38 11.21 -0.70 -20.16
CA ALA A 38 10.91 0.72 -20.27
C ALA A 38 11.35 1.36 -21.60
N GLU A 39 12.08 0.62 -22.44
CA GLU A 39 12.72 1.13 -23.66
C GLU A 39 13.61 2.37 -23.41
N VAL A 40 14.24 2.43 -22.23
CA VAL A 40 15.09 3.55 -21.80
C VAL A 40 16.57 3.16 -21.82
N PRO A 41 17.46 3.96 -22.46
CA PRO A 41 18.90 3.71 -22.43
C PRO A 41 19.49 3.72 -21.01
N LYS A 42 20.53 2.90 -20.78
CA LYS A 42 21.23 2.83 -19.49
C LYS A 42 21.76 4.20 -19.02
N GLY A 43 22.25 5.04 -19.94
CA GLY A 43 22.71 6.39 -19.63
C GLY A 43 21.60 7.27 -19.03
N SER A 44 20.40 7.20 -19.57
CA SER A 44 19.23 7.94 -19.08
C SER A 44 18.82 7.49 -17.68
N PHE A 45 18.97 6.22 -17.34
CA PHE A 45 18.71 5.76 -15.98
C PHE A 45 19.64 6.41 -14.95
N TYR A 46 20.95 6.42 -15.21
CA TYR A 46 21.91 7.02 -14.29
C TYR A 46 21.86 8.55 -14.23
N HIS A 47 21.23 9.18 -15.24
CA HIS A 47 20.87 10.59 -15.16
C HIS A 47 19.81 10.86 -14.07
N TYR A 48 18.83 9.97 -13.89
CA TYR A 48 17.77 10.13 -12.88
C TYR A 48 18.07 9.48 -11.53
N PHE A 49 18.78 8.35 -11.53
CA PHE A 49 18.98 7.53 -10.34
C PHE A 49 20.45 7.12 -10.21
N ARG A 50 21.10 7.55 -9.12
CA ARG A 50 22.51 7.22 -8.84
C ARG A 50 22.79 5.72 -8.74
N SER A 51 21.78 4.92 -8.38
CA SER A 51 21.88 3.47 -8.20
C SER A 51 20.51 2.80 -8.31
N LYS A 52 20.49 1.47 -8.43
CA LYS A 52 19.25 0.68 -8.37
C LYS A 52 18.55 0.86 -7.02
N GLU A 53 19.30 0.95 -5.93
CA GLU A 53 18.76 1.21 -4.59
C GLU A 53 18.08 2.58 -4.51
N ALA A 54 18.73 3.65 -5.02
CA ALA A 54 18.12 4.98 -5.06
C ALA A 54 16.85 5.01 -5.91
N PHE A 55 16.82 4.24 -7.01
CA PHE A 55 15.61 3.99 -7.77
C PHE A 55 14.53 3.30 -6.91
N GLY A 56 14.90 2.26 -6.16
CA GLY A 56 14.00 1.55 -5.26
C GLY A 56 13.36 2.43 -4.19
N VAL A 57 14.14 3.31 -3.58
CA VAL A 57 13.65 4.32 -2.62
C VAL A 57 12.64 5.24 -3.30
N ALA A 58 12.99 5.84 -4.44
CA ALA A 58 12.10 6.74 -5.17
C ALA A 58 10.80 6.05 -5.62
N MET A 59 10.88 4.77 -5.99
CA MET A 59 9.73 3.96 -6.36
C MET A 59 8.80 3.71 -5.16
N LEU A 60 9.36 3.36 -4.01
CA LEU A 60 8.59 3.19 -2.76
C LEU A 60 7.92 4.50 -2.35
N GLU A 61 8.65 5.61 -2.36
CA GLU A 61 8.11 6.93 -2.01
C GLU A 61 6.96 7.33 -2.94
N ARG A 62 7.12 7.13 -4.26
CA ARG A 62 6.06 7.36 -5.25
C ARG A 62 4.85 6.47 -4.99
N HIS A 63 5.05 5.18 -4.74
CA HIS A 63 3.97 4.24 -4.45
C HIS A 63 3.19 4.65 -3.20
N TYR A 64 3.87 4.95 -2.09
CA TYR A 64 3.22 5.35 -0.85
C TYR A 64 2.56 6.72 -0.96
N ALA A 65 3.11 7.68 -1.71
CA ALA A 65 2.46 8.96 -1.95
C ALA A 65 1.11 8.78 -2.67
N ALA A 66 1.09 7.98 -3.75
CA ALA A 66 -0.14 7.68 -4.48
C ALA A 66 -1.14 6.90 -3.62
N TYR A 67 -0.67 5.89 -2.86
CA TYR A 67 -1.53 5.11 -1.97
C TYR A 67 -2.13 5.96 -0.84
N HIS A 68 -1.31 6.81 -0.22
CA HIS A 68 -1.74 7.75 0.81
C HIS A 68 -2.80 8.71 0.27
N GLN A 69 -2.61 9.29 -0.91
CA GLN A 69 -3.59 10.20 -1.51
C GLN A 69 -4.93 9.50 -1.78
N ARG A 70 -4.91 8.27 -2.31
CA ARG A 70 -6.12 7.47 -2.51
C ARG A 70 -6.84 7.20 -1.20
N LEU A 71 -6.09 6.77 -0.18
CA LEU A 71 -6.66 6.44 1.13
C LEU A 71 -7.18 7.68 1.87
N ALA A 72 -6.49 8.82 1.76
CA ALA A 72 -6.95 10.09 2.31
C ALA A 72 -8.28 10.50 1.65
N THR A 73 -8.36 10.41 0.32
CA THR A 73 -9.59 10.70 -0.43
C THR A 73 -10.74 9.77 -0.02
N HIS A 74 -10.44 8.47 0.15
CA HIS A 74 -11.38 7.45 0.63
C HIS A 74 -11.97 7.81 2.00
N PHE A 75 -11.14 8.19 2.96
CA PHE A 75 -11.62 8.55 4.30
C PHE A 75 -12.28 9.92 4.37
N ASP A 76 -11.94 10.84 3.46
CA ASP A 76 -12.52 12.19 3.45
C ASP A 76 -13.88 12.23 2.72
N THR A 77 -13.95 11.64 1.53
CA THR A 77 -15.07 11.76 0.59
C THR A 77 -15.81 10.45 0.31
N GLY A 78 -15.39 9.34 0.93
CA GLY A 78 -16.04 8.04 0.75
C GLY A 78 -17.52 8.04 1.15
N ALA A 79 -18.29 7.16 0.52
CA ALA A 79 -19.72 7.00 0.84
C ALA A 79 -19.91 6.52 2.29
N GLY A 80 -21.01 6.96 2.91
CA GLY A 80 -21.35 6.60 4.29
C GLY A 80 -20.52 7.34 5.33
N ASN A 81 -20.64 6.89 6.59
CA ASN A 81 -19.92 7.47 7.73
C ASN A 81 -18.52 6.85 7.88
N TYR A 82 -17.73 7.28 8.88
CA TYR A 82 -16.36 6.76 9.07
C TYR A 82 -16.30 5.25 9.33
N ARG A 83 -17.34 4.65 9.94
CA ARG A 83 -17.42 3.20 10.11
C ARG A 83 -17.51 2.51 8.76
N ASP A 84 -18.42 2.99 7.90
CA ASP A 84 -18.62 2.45 6.56
C ASP A 84 -17.33 2.55 5.74
N ARG A 85 -16.64 3.69 5.81
CA ARG A 85 -15.36 3.92 5.12
C ARG A 85 -14.26 2.98 5.62
N ILE A 86 -14.15 2.74 6.93
CA ILE A 86 -13.19 1.77 7.48
C ILE A 86 -13.51 0.35 7.01
N LEU A 87 -14.79 -0.05 6.99
CA LEU A 87 -15.18 -1.38 6.49
C LEU A 87 -14.95 -1.50 4.97
N ALA A 88 -15.21 -0.44 4.22
CA ALA A 88 -14.98 -0.37 2.79
C ALA A 88 -13.50 -0.56 2.44
N TYR A 89 -12.57 -0.05 3.25
CA TYR A 89 -11.13 -0.28 3.06
C TYR A 89 -10.76 -1.78 3.01
N TYR A 90 -11.32 -2.58 3.92
CA TYR A 90 -11.14 -4.04 3.92
C TYR A 90 -11.91 -4.72 2.78
N GLN A 91 -13.13 -4.26 2.51
CA GLN A 91 -13.97 -4.80 1.44
C GLN A 91 -13.35 -4.60 0.05
N GLU A 92 -12.75 -3.43 -0.22
CA GLU A 92 -12.05 -3.14 -1.48
C GLU A 92 -10.85 -4.07 -1.68
N THR A 93 -10.10 -4.33 -0.61
CA THR A 93 -8.97 -5.28 -0.64
C THR A 93 -9.48 -6.70 -1.00
N LEU A 94 -10.57 -7.13 -0.37
CA LEU A 94 -11.22 -8.41 -0.67
C LEU A 94 -11.70 -8.49 -2.12
N ASN A 95 -12.34 -7.43 -2.62
CA ASN A 95 -12.84 -7.37 -4.00
C ASN A 95 -11.69 -7.45 -5.02
N GLN A 96 -10.60 -6.71 -4.79
CA GLN A 96 -9.42 -6.72 -5.64
C GLN A 96 -8.79 -8.12 -5.72
N PHE A 97 -8.70 -8.83 -4.59
CA PHE A 97 -8.19 -10.19 -4.53
C PHE A 97 -9.06 -11.15 -5.34
N SER A 98 -10.38 -11.13 -5.13
CA SER A 98 -11.32 -12.03 -5.80
C SER A 98 -11.39 -11.83 -7.31
N GLN A 99 -11.21 -10.59 -7.80
CA GLN A 99 -11.24 -10.29 -9.24
C GLN A 99 -9.99 -10.76 -9.98
N HIS A 100 -8.81 -10.67 -9.36
CA HIS A 100 -7.54 -10.91 -10.05
C HIS A 100 -6.88 -12.24 -9.67
N GLY A 101 -7.40 -12.95 -8.66
CA GLY A 101 -6.84 -14.22 -8.15
C GLY A 101 -5.44 -14.10 -7.54
N ILE A 102 -4.91 -12.87 -7.50
CA ILE A 102 -3.59 -12.50 -6.99
C ILE A 102 -3.83 -11.23 -6.18
N ILE A 103 -3.12 -11.09 -5.05
CA ILE A 103 -3.00 -9.79 -4.37
C ILE A 103 -2.13 -8.90 -5.25
N SER A 104 -2.75 -8.33 -6.28
CA SER A 104 -2.17 -7.31 -7.14
C SER A 104 -2.35 -5.98 -6.42
N GLY A 105 -1.39 -5.56 -5.60
CA GLY A 105 -1.44 -4.19 -5.08
C GLY A 105 -0.70 -3.89 -3.79
N CYS A 106 -0.40 -4.88 -2.93
CA CYS A 106 0.32 -4.59 -1.68
C CYS A 106 1.84 -4.69 -1.87
N LEU A 107 2.45 -3.57 -2.29
CA LEU A 107 3.91 -3.49 -2.46
C LEU A 107 4.62 -3.71 -1.12
N THR A 108 4.01 -3.26 -0.02
CA THR A 108 4.49 -3.49 1.34
C THR A 108 4.68 -4.99 1.62
N VAL A 109 3.64 -5.82 1.43
CA VAL A 109 3.72 -7.28 1.67
C VAL A 109 4.66 -7.96 0.69
N LYS A 110 4.80 -7.44 -0.54
CA LYS A 110 5.70 -8.01 -1.54
C LYS A 110 7.17 -7.78 -1.18
N LEU A 111 7.52 -6.57 -0.74
CA LEU A 111 8.91 -6.14 -0.59
C LEU A 111 9.42 -6.20 0.84
N SER A 112 8.57 -6.19 1.87
CA SER A 112 9.03 -6.08 3.27
C SER A 112 9.97 -7.22 3.67
N ALA A 113 9.71 -8.45 3.21
CA ALA A 113 10.56 -9.60 3.50
C ALA A 113 11.86 -9.64 2.67
N GLU A 114 11.99 -8.76 1.68
CA GLU A 114 13.09 -8.77 0.73
C GLU A 114 14.05 -7.60 0.97
N VAL A 115 13.52 -6.38 1.14
CA VAL A 115 14.34 -5.17 1.11
C VAL A 115 14.70 -4.66 2.50
N CYS A 116 13.95 -5.03 3.54
CA CYS A 116 14.17 -4.54 4.89
C CYS A 116 15.51 -4.99 5.49
N ASP A 117 16.01 -6.16 5.09
CA ASP A 117 17.31 -6.69 5.52
C ASP A 117 18.46 -6.33 4.55
N LEU A 118 18.15 -5.69 3.41
CA LEU A 118 19.12 -5.39 2.35
C LEU A 118 19.46 -3.90 2.25
N SER A 119 18.55 -3.01 2.61
CA SER A 119 18.73 -1.56 2.47
C SER A 119 17.98 -0.81 3.57
N GLU A 120 18.74 -0.12 4.44
CA GLU A 120 18.16 0.75 5.47
C GLU A 120 17.38 1.93 4.87
N ASP A 121 17.80 2.46 3.73
CA ASP A 121 17.10 3.54 3.04
C ASP A 121 15.72 3.07 2.56
N MET A 122 15.65 1.88 1.94
CA MET A 122 14.37 1.30 1.51
C MET A 122 13.50 0.90 2.70
N ARG A 123 14.08 0.27 3.74
CA ARG A 123 13.36 -0.06 4.98
C ARG A 123 12.74 1.19 5.61
N THR A 124 13.50 2.29 5.65
CA THR A 124 13.03 3.58 6.20
C THR A 124 11.93 4.20 5.34
N ALA A 125 12.02 4.12 4.01
CA ALA A 125 10.95 4.55 3.12
C ALA A 125 9.65 3.76 3.33
N MET A 126 9.75 2.44 3.53
CA MET A 126 8.61 1.58 3.85
C MET A 126 7.99 1.91 5.22
N ASP A 127 8.82 2.08 6.25
CA ASP A 127 8.36 2.46 7.60
C ASP A 127 7.62 3.81 7.57
N LYS A 128 8.20 4.81 6.90
CA LYS A 128 7.55 6.12 6.71
C LYS A 128 6.22 5.99 5.99
N GLY A 129 6.16 5.19 4.92
CA GLY A 129 4.93 4.89 4.20
C GLY A 129 3.86 4.27 5.11
N ALA A 130 4.20 3.21 5.84
CA ALA A 130 3.30 2.53 6.76
C ALA A 130 2.78 3.47 7.86
N ARG A 131 3.65 4.31 8.46
CA ARG A 131 3.26 5.29 9.47
C ARG A 131 2.22 6.29 8.97
N HIS A 132 2.33 6.76 7.74
CA HIS A 132 1.32 7.67 7.17
C HIS A 132 -0.03 6.99 6.98
N ILE A 133 -0.05 5.71 6.57
CA ILE A 133 -1.29 4.94 6.43
C ILE A 133 -1.96 4.69 7.78
N ILE A 134 -1.17 4.32 8.78
CA ILE A 134 -1.66 4.18 10.16
C ILE A 134 -2.22 5.50 10.69
N ALA A 135 -1.56 6.63 10.40
CA ALA A 135 -2.05 7.95 10.80
C ALA A 135 -3.41 8.29 10.17
N LEU A 136 -3.63 7.99 8.87
CA LEU A 136 -4.93 8.19 8.23
C LEU A 136 -6.04 7.33 8.88
N LEU A 137 -5.74 6.07 9.18
CA LEU A 137 -6.67 5.18 9.90
C LEU A 137 -7.00 5.73 11.30
N ALA A 138 -6.00 6.19 12.04
CA ALA A 138 -6.18 6.76 13.37
C ALA A 138 -7.06 8.02 13.33
N GLN A 139 -6.86 8.89 12.33
CA GLN A 139 -7.68 10.07 12.14
C GLN A 139 -9.14 9.71 11.79
N ALA A 140 -9.36 8.70 10.95
CA ALA A 140 -10.71 8.23 10.63
C ALA A 140 -11.43 7.65 11.86
N LEU A 141 -10.71 6.89 12.69
CA LEU A 141 -11.22 6.36 13.96
C LEU A 141 -11.59 7.50 14.94
N GLU A 142 -10.70 8.48 15.11
CA GLU A 142 -10.93 9.62 16.00
C GLU A 142 -12.14 10.45 15.55
N LYS A 143 -12.20 10.83 14.26
CA LYS A 143 -13.35 11.56 13.71
C LYS A 143 -14.64 10.75 13.80
N GLY A 144 -14.59 9.44 13.58
CA GLY A 144 -15.75 8.58 13.69
C GLY A 144 -16.28 8.46 15.12
N ARG A 145 -15.39 8.42 16.10
CA ARG A 145 -15.73 8.45 17.53
C ARG A 145 -16.33 9.80 17.91
N GLY A 146 -15.72 10.92 17.48
CA GLY A 146 -16.21 12.28 17.74
C GLY A 146 -17.58 12.56 17.11
N ASN A 147 -17.88 11.96 15.97
CA ASN A 147 -19.18 12.08 15.29
C ASN A 147 -20.19 11.00 15.70
N HIS A 148 -19.88 10.18 16.71
CA HIS A 148 -20.75 9.10 17.21
C HIS A 148 -21.23 8.13 16.11
N CYS A 149 -20.40 7.83 15.12
CA CYS A 149 -20.73 6.84 14.09
C CYS A 149 -20.03 5.49 14.28
N LEU A 150 -19.05 5.41 15.18
CA LEU A 150 -18.38 4.17 15.59
C LEU A 150 -17.95 4.20 17.05
N SER A 151 -17.74 3.02 17.63
CA SER A 151 -17.12 2.82 18.93
C SER A 151 -16.09 1.70 18.87
N PHE A 152 -15.05 1.80 19.70
CA PHE A 152 -13.97 0.82 19.87
C PHE A 152 -13.23 1.10 21.17
N VAL A 153 -12.57 0.08 21.73
CA VAL A 153 -11.82 0.18 22.99
C VAL A 153 -10.41 0.72 22.74
N GLY A 154 -9.95 1.61 23.63
CA GLY A 154 -8.56 2.11 23.65
C GLY A 154 -8.32 3.32 22.75
N GLU A 155 -7.04 3.60 22.49
CA GLU A 155 -6.61 4.80 21.77
C GLU A 155 -6.71 4.62 20.23
N PRO A 156 -7.10 5.66 19.46
CA PRO A 156 -7.24 5.57 18.00
C PRO A 156 -5.97 5.11 17.30
N LEU A 157 -4.80 5.59 17.75
CA LEU A 157 -3.52 5.23 17.15
C LEU A 157 -3.18 3.75 17.38
N GLN A 158 -3.38 3.25 18.60
CA GLN A 158 -3.16 1.84 18.93
C GLN A 158 -4.11 0.95 18.11
N GLN A 159 -5.38 1.33 18.02
CA GLN A 159 -6.36 0.60 17.24
C GLN A 159 -6.02 0.62 15.74
N ALA A 160 -5.58 1.75 15.20
CA ALA A 160 -5.13 1.86 13.81
C ALA A 160 -3.93 0.95 13.49
N GLN A 161 -2.96 0.85 14.41
CA GLN A 161 -1.83 -0.07 14.29
C GLN A 161 -2.28 -1.53 14.23
N VAL A 162 -3.20 -1.93 15.12
CA VAL A 162 -3.77 -3.29 15.14
C VAL A 162 -4.53 -3.57 13.84
N LEU A 163 -5.37 -2.64 13.38
CA LEU A 163 -6.10 -2.77 12.12
C LEU A 163 -5.15 -2.95 10.93
N TYR A 164 -4.11 -2.11 10.84
CA TYR A 164 -3.14 -2.21 9.75
C TYR A 164 -2.33 -3.51 9.80
N ALA A 165 -1.94 -3.97 11.00
CA ALA A 165 -1.27 -5.26 11.17
C ALA A 165 -2.17 -6.44 10.76
N LEU A 166 -3.45 -6.42 11.17
CA LEU A 166 -4.45 -7.41 10.76
C LEU A 166 -4.61 -7.42 9.23
N TRP A 167 -4.67 -6.25 8.61
CA TRP A 167 -4.76 -6.13 7.16
C TRP A 167 -3.54 -6.70 6.44
N LEU A 168 -2.32 -6.39 6.90
CA LEU A 168 -1.09 -6.96 6.34
C LEU A 168 -1.04 -8.48 6.48
N GLY A 169 -1.37 -9.00 7.66
CA GLY A 169 -1.38 -10.44 7.93
C GLY A 169 -2.42 -11.20 7.10
N ALA A 170 -3.62 -10.64 6.95
CA ALA A 170 -4.67 -11.21 6.12
C ALA A 170 -4.28 -11.25 4.64
N ASN A 171 -3.67 -10.18 4.12
CA ASN A 171 -3.11 -10.18 2.77
C ASN A 171 -2.03 -11.25 2.61
N LEU A 172 -1.06 -11.31 3.52
CA LEU A 172 0.00 -12.31 3.46
C LEU A 172 -0.57 -13.75 3.44
N GLN A 173 -1.50 -14.06 4.35
CA GLN A 173 -2.12 -15.38 4.41
C GLN A 173 -3.01 -15.71 3.20
N ALA A 174 -3.75 -14.74 2.66
CA ALA A 174 -4.55 -14.95 1.45
C ALA A 174 -3.67 -15.28 0.25
N LYS A 175 -2.49 -14.64 0.14
CA LYS A 175 -1.50 -14.96 -0.89
C LYS A 175 -0.91 -16.37 -0.72
N ILE A 176 -0.60 -16.77 0.51
CA ILE A 176 -0.04 -18.10 0.80
C ILE A 176 -1.06 -19.20 0.50
N SER A 177 -2.28 -19.06 1.03
CA SER A 177 -3.34 -20.07 0.90
C SER A 177 -4.08 -20.03 -0.44
N ARG A 178 -3.88 -18.97 -1.24
CA ARG A 178 -4.66 -18.67 -2.45
C ARG A 178 -6.17 -18.67 -2.18
N SER A 179 -6.55 -18.18 -1.00
CA SER A 179 -7.95 -18.11 -0.56
C SER A 179 -8.28 -16.71 -0.07
N ALA A 180 -9.53 -16.29 -0.29
CA ALA A 180 -10.06 -15.04 0.22
C ALA A 180 -10.38 -15.11 1.73
N THR A 181 -10.44 -16.32 2.30
CA THR A 181 -10.86 -16.56 3.69
C THR A 181 -10.13 -15.70 4.73
N PRO A 182 -8.80 -15.48 4.66
CA PRO A 182 -8.13 -14.60 5.62
C PRO A 182 -8.62 -13.14 5.55
N LEU A 183 -8.94 -12.64 4.35
CA LEU A 183 -9.47 -11.29 4.14
C LEU A 183 -10.93 -11.18 4.61
N GLU A 184 -11.74 -12.20 4.33
CA GLU A 184 -13.13 -12.31 4.81
C GLU A 184 -13.19 -12.31 6.35
N ASN A 185 -12.33 -13.12 6.98
CA ASN A 185 -12.21 -13.20 8.44
C ASN A 185 -11.74 -11.87 9.04
N ALA A 186 -10.76 -11.21 8.42
CA ALA A 186 -10.32 -9.89 8.86
C ALA A 186 -11.46 -8.88 8.80
N LEU A 187 -12.20 -8.81 7.69
CA LEU A 187 -13.36 -7.91 7.57
C LEU A 187 -14.44 -8.22 8.60
N ALA A 188 -14.77 -9.51 8.80
CA ALA A 188 -15.76 -9.92 9.80
C ALA A 188 -15.33 -9.51 11.22
N HIS A 189 -14.05 -9.70 11.56
CA HIS A 189 -13.51 -9.31 12.86
C HIS A 189 -13.48 -7.79 13.06
N VAL A 190 -13.19 -7.01 12.02
CA VAL A 190 -13.24 -5.53 12.09
C VAL A 190 -14.67 -5.06 12.34
N LYS A 191 -15.69 -5.71 11.76
CA LYS A 191 -17.10 -5.39 12.05
C LYS A 191 -17.45 -5.60 13.53
N THR A 192 -16.82 -6.55 14.22
CA THR A 192 -17.05 -6.81 15.65
C THR A 192 -16.28 -5.86 16.56
N ILE A 193 -15.09 -5.39 16.15
CA ILE A 193 -14.29 -4.48 16.97
C ILE A 193 -14.70 -3.02 16.79
N ILE A 194 -15.01 -2.62 15.55
CA ILE A 194 -15.49 -1.28 15.22
C ILE A 194 -17.01 -1.32 15.15
N THR A 195 -17.65 -1.12 16.30
CA THR A 195 -19.11 -1.25 16.46
C THR A 195 -19.81 0.06 16.14
N THR A 196 -21.12 -0.01 15.91
CA THR A 196 -21.97 1.19 15.99
C THR A 196 -22.17 1.53 17.47
N PRO A 197 -22.23 2.81 17.86
CA PRO A 197 -22.53 3.18 19.24
C PRO A 197 -23.87 2.59 19.69
N ALA A 198 -23.96 2.23 20.97
CA ALA A 198 -25.26 1.92 21.57
C ALA A 198 -26.13 3.19 21.53
N VAL A 199 -27.38 3.03 21.09
CA VAL A 199 -28.40 4.10 21.08
C VAL A 199 -28.63 4.64 22.47
#